data_AF-A0A2S8BB54-F1
#
_entry.id   AF-A0A2S8BB54-F1
#
_cell.length_a   1.000
_cell.length_b   1.000
_cell.length_c   1.000
_cell.angle_alpha   90.00
_cell.angle_beta   90.00
_cell.angle_gamma   90.00
#
_symmetry.space_group_name_H-M   'P 1'
#
loop_
_entity.id
_entity.type
_entity.pdbx_description
1 polymer ?
#
loop_
_entity_poly.entity_id
_entity_poly.type
_entity_poly.pdbx_seq_one_letter_code
_entity_poly.pdbx_strand_id
1 'polypeptide(L)'
;MAKMSIGAAFSETFAFLGANWARMLLYLGGALVAIALLGWLLIGSTFTSMMASPNDPSAVLGAFGKIFFFAIIAGAVMFAASLLVWRSGLVGGDPAADIGWSLGAGAAYVGAMFVLYIGAVIAMYIVILIVGLFAVALFGVSGLSPEIFMSGGVSGGLIAFGIIVYIAIIVFFLWLFGRLGVAGPWMAAQRRSNPFAALGASWKLTSASQWTIVGFNLIIMILSFVFLMVANMIFGGIAGAAGGVVGAMGSPGAGAGTILFAVVFGLLIYVPLVLLSVSTPAAIYRCINTDSNAEVFT
;
A
#
# COMPACT_ATOMS: atom_id res chain seq x y z
N MET A 1 -0.19 13.90 -25.66
CA MET A 1 -0.91 12.66 -26.00
C MET A 1 -0.64 11.65 -24.89
N ALA A 2 -1.65 10.94 -24.38
CA ALA A 2 -1.45 9.92 -23.35
C ALA A 2 -0.58 8.79 -23.91
N LYS A 3 0.43 8.35 -23.15
CA LYS A 3 1.36 7.28 -23.55
C LYS A 3 0.82 5.86 -23.30
N MET A 4 -0.28 5.74 -22.57
CA MET A 4 -0.80 4.47 -22.06
C MET A 4 -2.32 4.44 -22.18
N SER A 5 -2.89 3.26 -22.47
CA SER A 5 -4.32 2.98 -22.31
C SER A 5 -4.55 2.05 -21.12
N ILE A 6 -5.77 2.09 -20.55
CA ILE A 6 -6.14 1.22 -19.41
C ILE A 6 -6.05 -0.26 -19.81
N GLY A 7 -6.52 -0.61 -21.01
CA GLY A 7 -6.46 -1.99 -21.51
C GLY A 7 -5.04 -2.52 -21.65
N ALA A 8 -4.12 -1.70 -22.18
CA ALA A 8 -2.70 -2.07 -22.27
C ALA A 8 -2.09 -2.28 -20.87
N ALA A 9 -2.37 -1.40 -19.91
CA ALA A 9 -1.90 -1.53 -18.53
C ALA A 9 -2.43 -2.80 -17.84
N PHE A 10 -3.68 -3.18 -18.09
CA PHE A 10 -4.26 -4.44 -17.60
C PHE A 10 -3.55 -5.66 -18.19
N SER A 11 -3.40 -5.69 -19.51
CA SER A 11 -2.71 -6.79 -20.20
C SER A 11 -1.28 -6.94 -19.70
N GLU A 12 -0.53 -5.84 -19.59
CA GLU A 12 0.84 -5.85 -19.08
C GLU A 12 0.94 -6.28 -17.61
N THR A 13 -0.05 -5.93 -16.78
CA THR A 13 -0.07 -6.37 -15.37
C THR A 13 -0.14 -7.88 -15.27
N PHE A 14 -1.06 -8.50 -16.02
CA PHE A 14 -1.21 -9.95 -16.00
C PHE A 14 -0.12 -10.68 -16.78
N ALA A 15 0.43 -10.08 -17.83
CA ALA A 15 1.59 -10.61 -18.54
C ALA A 15 2.84 -10.62 -17.63
N PHE A 16 3.10 -9.52 -16.91
CA PHE A 16 4.18 -9.44 -15.95
C PHE A 16 3.99 -10.46 -14.82
N LEU A 17 2.79 -10.54 -14.26
CA LEU A 17 2.44 -11.49 -13.22
C LEU A 17 2.65 -12.94 -13.70
N GLY A 18 2.09 -13.30 -14.86
CA GLY A 18 2.20 -14.63 -15.44
C GLY A 18 3.62 -15.04 -15.80
N ALA A 19 4.47 -14.09 -16.20
CA ALA A 19 5.88 -14.37 -16.49
C ALA A 19 6.74 -14.53 -15.21
N ASN A 20 6.35 -13.90 -14.10
CA ASN A 20 7.20 -13.79 -12.91
C ASN A 20 6.62 -14.45 -11.66
N TRP A 21 5.42 -15.04 -11.70
CA TRP A 21 4.67 -15.49 -10.51
C TRP A 21 5.51 -16.37 -9.56
N ALA A 22 6.29 -17.32 -10.08
CA ALA A 22 7.10 -18.21 -9.26
C ALA A 22 8.20 -17.46 -8.49
N ARG A 23 8.86 -16.49 -9.15
CA ARG A 23 9.86 -15.63 -8.52
C ARG A 23 9.22 -14.68 -7.52
N MET A 24 8.06 -14.14 -7.86
CA MET A 24 7.30 -13.28 -6.96
C MET A 24 6.89 -14.03 -5.70
N LEU A 25 6.42 -15.28 -5.81
CA LEU A 25 6.14 -16.13 -4.65
C LEU A 25 7.38 -16.41 -3.81
N LEU A 26 8.52 -16.70 -4.44
CA LEU A 26 9.76 -16.95 -3.71
C LEU A 26 10.20 -15.73 -2.89
N TYR A 27 10.32 -14.56 -3.53
CA TYR A 27 10.87 -13.38 -2.87
C TYR A 27 9.84 -12.65 -2.01
N LEU A 28 8.61 -12.44 -2.48
CA LEU A 28 7.57 -11.77 -1.71
C LEU A 28 6.99 -12.71 -0.64
N GLY A 29 6.81 -13.99 -0.94
CA GLY A 29 6.42 -14.98 0.06
C GLY A 29 7.48 -15.18 1.13
N GLY A 30 8.76 -15.28 0.74
CA GLY A 30 9.88 -15.32 1.68
C GLY A 30 9.97 -14.06 2.55
N ALA A 31 9.79 -12.88 1.96
CA ALA A 31 9.72 -11.61 2.68
C ALA A 31 8.54 -11.59 3.67
N LEU A 32 7.35 -12.03 3.27
CA LEU A 32 6.18 -12.11 4.15
C LEU A 32 6.43 -13.03 5.34
N VAL A 33 7.05 -14.20 5.14
CA VAL A 33 7.41 -15.11 6.23
C VAL A 33 8.43 -14.45 7.16
N ALA A 34 9.48 -13.83 6.63
CA ALA A 34 10.47 -13.11 7.44
C ALA A 34 9.82 -11.99 8.26
N ILE A 35 8.91 -11.23 7.67
CA ILE A 35 8.16 -10.15 8.34
C ILE A 35 7.22 -10.70 9.40
N ALA A 36 6.55 -11.82 9.15
CA ALA A 36 5.69 -12.47 10.14
C ALA A 36 6.49 -12.93 11.36
N LEU A 37 7.67 -13.53 11.15
CA LEU A 37 8.60 -13.92 12.22
C LEU A 37 9.11 -12.70 12.98
N LEU A 38 9.53 -11.64 12.29
CA LEU A 38 9.95 -10.39 12.91
C LEU A 38 8.80 -9.73 13.69
N GLY A 39 7.58 -9.80 13.18
CA GLY A 39 6.39 -9.26 13.85
C GLY A 39 6.12 -10.01 15.15
N TRP A 40 6.17 -11.34 15.11
CA TRP A 40 6.04 -12.15 16.32
C TRP A 40 7.10 -11.79 17.38
N LEU A 41 8.36 -11.57 16.97
CA LEU A 41 9.46 -11.21 17.88
C LEU A 41 9.37 -9.77 18.42
N LEU A 42 9.04 -8.79 17.57
CA LEU A 42 9.14 -7.37 17.89
C LEU A 42 7.84 -6.78 18.46
N ILE A 43 6.68 -7.26 18.01
CA ILE A 43 5.37 -6.73 18.38
C ILE A 43 4.42 -7.75 19.01
N GLY A 44 4.82 -9.03 19.14
CA GLY A 44 3.94 -10.12 19.58
C GLY A 44 3.19 -9.87 20.91
N SER A 45 3.87 -9.29 21.91
CA SER A 45 3.24 -8.93 23.20
C SER A 45 2.74 -7.48 23.28
N THR A 46 2.97 -6.67 22.24
CA THR A 46 2.74 -5.22 22.26
C THR A 46 1.26 -4.90 22.40
N PHE A 47 0.40 -5.55 21.61
CA PHE A 47 -1.06 -5.34 21.70
C PHE A 47 -1.64 -5.82 23.03
N THR A 48 -1.18 -6.94 23.57
CA THR A 48 -1.57 -7.43 24.89
C THR A 48 -1.18 -6.46 26.00
N SER A 49 0.04 -5.89 25.92
CA SER A 49 0.51 -4.89 26.87
C SER A 49 -0.28 -3.58 26.82
N MET A 50 -0.70 -3.12 25.63
CA MET A 50 -1.58 -1.96 25.50
C MET A 50 -2.96 -2.21 26.11
N MET A 51 -3.52 -3.39 25.90
CA MET A 51 -4.84 -3.76 26.46
C MET A 51 -4.80 -3.95 27.98
N ALA A 52 -3.66 -4.37 28.53
CA ALA A 52 -3.47 -4.53 29.98
C ALA A 52 -3.26 -3.18 30.70
N SER A 53 -2.92 -2.12 29.99
CA SER A 53 -2.66 -0.79 30.58
C SER A 53 -3.25 0.34 29.72
N PRO A 54 -4.58 0.36 29.49
CA PRO A 54 -5.22 1.28 28.54
C PRO A 54 -5.14 2.75 28.96
N ASN A 55 -4.90 3.03 30.25
CA ASN A 55 -4.81 4.37 30.80
C ASN A 55 -3.37 4.82 31.09
N ASP A 56 -2.35 4.07 30.67
CA ASP A 56 -0.95 4.44 30.85
C ASP A 56 -0.39 5.02 29.54
N PRO A 57 -0.20 6.35 29.45
CA PRO A 57 0.35 6.99 28.25
C PRO A 57 1.74 6.49 27.88
N SER A 58 2.54 6.05 28.87
CA SER A 58 3.89 5.55 28.64
C SER A 58 3.88 4.16 27.98
N ALA A 59 2.96 3.29 28.39
CA ALA A 59 2.74 1.98 27.77
C ALA A 59 2.23 2.12 26.32
N VAL A 60 1.29 3.05 26.09
CA VAL A 60 0.77 3.36 24.75
C VAL A 60 1.88 3.92 23.85
N LEU A 61 2.64 4.91 24.33
CA LEU A 61 3.73 5.50 23.55
C LEU A 61 4.84 4.49 23.23
N GLY A 62 5.22 3.65 24.20
CA GLY A 62 6.19 2.57 23.99
C GLY A 62 5.72 1.55 22.95
N ALA A 63 4.42 1.22 22.94
CA ALA A 63 3.84 0.33 21.95
C ALA A 63 3.82 0.94 20.54
N PHE A 64 3.42 2.20 20.40
CA PHE A 64 3.51 2.91 19.12
C PHE A 64 4.93 2.96 18.58
N GLY A 65 5.93 3.18 19.44
CA GLY A 65 7.35 3.15 19.06
C GLY A 65 7.77 1.80 18.48
N LYS A 66 7.37 0.69 19.11
CA LYS A 66 7.65 -0.67 18.61
C LYS A 66 6.96 -0.96 17.28
N ILE A 67 5.68 -0.62 17.17
CA ILE A 67 4.90 -0.80 15.93
C ILE A 67 5.52 0.01 14.79
N PHE A 68 5.90 1.26 15.06
CA PHE A 68 6.52 2.14 14.09
C PHE A 68 7.88 1.60 13.61
N PHE A 69 8.74 1.18 14.54
CA PHE A 69 10.03 0.59 14.21
C PHE A 69 9.87 -0.70 13.39
N PHE A 70 8.93 -1.56 13.77
CA PHE A 70 8.59 -2.75 12.99
C PHE A 70 8.10 -2.39 11.58
N ALA A 71 7.24 -1.38 11.43
CA ALA A 71 6.73 -0.95 10.13
C ALA A 71 7.84 -0.48 9.19
N ILE A 72 8.87 0.20 9.71
CA ILE A 72 10.05 0.60 8.92
C ILE A 72 10.82 -0.63 8.43
N ILE A 73 11.10 -1.59 9.31
CA ILE A 73 11.83 -2.82 8.95
C ILE A 73 11.02 -3.64 7.95
N ALA A 74 9.73 -3.87 8.23
CA ALA A 74 8.84 -4.62 7.37
C ALA A 74 8.72 -3.96 5.99
N GLY A 75 8.59 -2.63 5.95
CA GLY A 75 8.62 -1.86 4.71
C GLY A 75 9.92 -2.09 3.95
N ALA A 76 11.08 -2.02 4.62
CA ALA A 76 12.37 -2.14 3.96
C ALA A 76 12.54 -3.53 3.32
N VAL A 77 12.13 -4.58 4.03
CA VAL A 77 12.15 -5.96 3.54
C VAL A 77 11.19 -6.14 2.36
N MET A 78 9.95 -5.65 2.45
CA MET A 78 8.98 -5.74 1.36
C MET A 78 9.43 -4.98 0.12
N PHE A 79 9.96 -3.77 0.27
CA PHE A 79 10.46 -3.00 -0.86
C PHE A 79 11.72 -3.61 -1.47
N ALA A 80 12.62 -4.18 -0.65
CA ALA A 80 13.77 -4.92 -1.15
C ALA A 80 13.32 -6.12 -2.01
N ALA A 81 12.36 -6.92 -1.53
CA ALA A 81 11.80 -8.02 -2.30
C ALA A 81 11.10 -7.55 -3.59
N SER A 82 10.37 -6.44 -3.52
CA SER A 82 9.71 -5.83 -4.68
C SER A 82 10.73 -5.34 -5.72
N LEU A 83 11.83 -4.74 -5.29
CA LEU A 83 12.92 -4.29 -6.18
C LEU A 83 13.61 -5.47 -6.88
N LEU A 84 13.79 -6.61 -6.20
CA LEU A 84 14.31 -7.83 -6.82
C LEU A 84 13.37 -8.37 -7.90
N VAL A 85 12.06 -8.42 -7.59
CA VAL A 85 11.03 -8.83 -8.55
C VAL A 85 11.01 -7.90 -9.75
N TRP A 86 10.97 -6.58 -9.54
CA TRP A 86 10.97 -5.61 -10.64
C TRP A 86 12.24 -5.71 -11.46
N ARG A 87 13.40 -5.87 -10.83
CA ARG A 87 14.67 -5.92 -11.57
C ARG A 87 14.75 -7.15 -12.45
N SER A 88 14.50 -8.32 -11.86
CA SER A 88 14.52 -9.59 -12.59
C SER A 88 13.43 -9.66 -13.68
N GLY A 89 12.26 -9.04 -13.44
CA GLY A 89 11.17 -9.01 -14.41
C GLY A 89 11.31 -7.93 -15.50
N LEU A 90 12.01 -6.83 -15.25
CA LEU A 90 12.16 -5.72 -16.22
C LEU A 90 13.45 -5.80 -17.03
N VAL A 91 14.55 -6.29 -16.43
CA VAL A 91 15.89 -6.29 -17.05
C VAL A 91 16.41 -7.71 -17.28
N GLY A 92 15.82 -8.71 -16.61
CA GLY A 92 16.38 -10.06 -16.59
C GLY A 92 17.59 -10.18 -15.65
N GLY A 93 18.25 -11.34 -15.70
CA GLY A 93 19.37 -11.68 -14.82
C GLY A 93 18.97 -12.40 -13.53
N ASP A 94 19.97 -12.85 -12.77
CA ASP A 94 19.79 -13.57 -11.52
C ASP A 94 19.49 -12.59 -10.36
N PRO A 95 18.27 -12.63 -9.76
CA PRO A 95 17.93 -11.77 -8.64
C PRO A 95 18.82 -12.00 -7.41
N ALA A 96 19.45 -13.18 -7.25
CA ALA A 96 20.34 -13.45 -6.13
C ALA A 96 21.57 -12.52 -6.13
N ALA A 97 22.06 -12.11 -7.31
CA ALA A 97 23.21 -11.23 -7.44
C ALA A 97 22.95 -9.80 -6.95
N ASP A 98 21.67 -9.43 -6.79
CA ASP A 98 21.25 -8.06 -6.46
C ASP A 98 20.61 -7.94 -5.07
N ILE A 99 20.64 -8.99 -4.23
CA ILE A 99 20.07 -8.97 -2.87
C ILE A 99 20.72 -7.86 -2.01
N GLY A 100 22.04 -7.73 -2.04
CA GLY A 100 22.73 -6.69 -1.27
C GLY A 100 22.32 -5.27 -1.71
N TRP A 101 22.16 -5.07 -3.02
CA TRP A 101 21.69 -3.80 -3.57
C TRP A 101 20.22 -3.53 -3.20
N SER A 102 19.35 -4.52 -3.33
CA SER A 102 17.92 -4.36 -3.10
C SER A 102 17.59 -4.08 -1.63
N LEU A 103 18.33 -4.65 -0.70
CA LEU A 103 18.20 -4.34 0.74
C LEU A 103 18.53 -2.87 1.03
N GLY A 104 19.68 -2.39 0.54
CA GLY A 104 20.09 -0.99 0.72
C GLY A 104 19.16 -0.01 0.02
N ALA A 105 18.79 -0.31 -1.23
CA ALA A 105 17.87 0.50 -2.02
C ALA A 105 16.44 0.49 -1.45
N GLY A 106 15.98 -0.65 -0.93
CA GLY A 106 14.69 -0.80 -0.27
C GLY A 106 14.58 0.03 1.00
N ALA A 107 15.61 -0.02 1.87
CA ALA A 107 15.68 0.82 3.06
C ALA A 107 15.71 2.33 2.70
N ALA A 108 16.51 2.71 1.71
CA ALA A 108 16.55 4.10 1.23
C ALA A 108 15.19 4.54 0.68
N TYR A 109 14.51 3.68 -0.07
CA TYR A 109 13.19 3.96 -0.62
C TYR A 109 12.13 4.15 0.47
N VAL A 110 12.14 3.32 1.51
CA VAL A 110 11.27 3.51 2.69
C VAL A 110 11.55 4.84 3.36
N GLY A 111 12.81 5.20 3.57
CA GLY A 111 13.18 6.48 4.16
C GLY A 111 12.66 7.67 3.34
N ALA A 112 12.81 7.62 2.01
CA ALA A 112 12.29 8.67 1.13
C ALA A 112 10.76 8.72 1.11
N MET A 113 10.09 7.56 1.08
CA MET A 113 8.63 7.50 1.17
C MET A 113 8.13 8.02 2.51
N PHE A 114 8.81 7.73 3.61
CA PHE A 114 8.48 8.26 4.93
C PHE A 114 8.54 9.80 4.96
N VAL A 115 9.62 10.39 4.44
CA VAL A 115 9.73 11.86 4.30
C VAL A 115 8.61 12.41 3.41
N LEU A 116 8.27 11.72 2.33
CA LEU A 116 7.19 12.12 1.43
C LEU A 116 5.81 12.05 2.10
N TYR A 117 5.54 11.01 2.90
CA TYR A 117 4.31 10.89 3.68
C TYR A 117 4.19 12.01 4.70
N ILE A 118 5.27 12.35 5.42
CA ILE A 118 5.29 13.51 6.33
C ILE A 118 4.94 14.79 5.55
N GLY A 119 5.60 15.04 4.41
CA GLY A 119 5.34 16.21 3.59
C GLY A 119 3.89 16.28 3.09
N ALA A 120 3.35 15.14 2.63
CA ALA A 120 1.97 15.04 2.17
C ALA A 120 0.95 15.28 3.29
N VAL A 121 1.20 14.74 4.49
CA VAL A 121 0.35 14.96 5.67
C VAL A 121 0.39 16.41 6.12
N ILE A 122 1.56 17.04 6.17
CA ILE A 122 1.68 18.47 6.50
C ILE A 122 0.91 19.32 5.48
N ALA A 123 1.11 19.06 4.18
CA ALA A 123 0.39 19.76 3.12
C ALA A 123 -1.14 19.57 3.24
N MET A 124 -1.58 18.35 3.57
CA MET A 124 -2.99 18.05 3.81
C MET A 124 -3.54 18.86 4.99
N TYR A 125 -2.83 18.96 6.12
CA TYR A 125 -3.27 19.77 7.26
C TYR A 125 -3.36 21.25 6.90
N ILE A 126 -2.43 21.78 6.10
CA ILE A 126 -2.49 23.15 5.60
C ILE A 126 -3.73 23.34 4.72
N VAL A 127 -4.00 22.42 3.79
CA VAL A 127 -5.18 22.48 2.92
C VAL A 127 -6.47 22.40 3.74
N ILE A 128 -6.58 21.46 4.68
CA ILE A 128 -7.75 21.32 5.55
C ILE A 128 -7.95 22.58 6.40
N LEU A 129 -6.88 23.19 6.91
CA LEU A 129 -6.97 24.44 7.64
C LEU A 129 -7.52 25.57 6.75
N ILE A 130 -6.98 25.74 5.54
CA ILE A 130 -7.43 26.76 4.59
C ILE A 130 -8.91 26.53 4.22
N VAL A 131 -9.26 25.30 3.85
CA VAL A 131 -10.63 24.88 3.51
C VAL A 131 -11.57 25.08 4.69
N GLY A 132 -11.12 24.77 5.91
CA GLY A 132 -11.87 24.99 7.15
C GLY A 132 -12.12 26.47 7.42
N LEU A 133 -11.13 27.34 7.20
CA LEU A 133 -11.30 28.79 7.30
C LEU A 133 -12.31 29.32 6.26
N PHE A 134 -12.29 28.79 5.04
CA PHE A 134 -13.33 29.10 4.03
C PHE A 134 -14.71 28.59 4.47
N ALA A 135 -14.80 27.40 5.06
CA ALA A 135 -16.05 26.88 5.59
C ALA A 135 -16.60 27.78 6.71
N VAL A 136 -15.75 28.24 7.63
CA VAL A 136 -16.13 29.23 8.66
C VAL A 136 -16.63 30.52 8.04
N ALA A 137 -15.95 31.02 7.00
CA ALA A 137 -16.34 32.26 6.33
C ALA A 137 -17.69 32.15 5.59
N LEU A 138 -17.99 30.98 5.01
CA LEU A 138 -19.21 30.75 4.22
C LEU A 138 -20.41 30.32 5.08
N PHE A 139 -20.19 29.54 6.14
CA PHE A 139 -21.25 28.91 6.94
C PHE A 139 -21.31 29.42 8.40
N GLY A 140 -20.39 30.28 8.80
CA GLY A 140 -20.26 30.79 10.17
C GLY A 140 -19.66 29.78 11.14
N VAL A 141 -19.14 30.28 12.27
CA VAL A 141 -18.52 29.47 13.33
C VAL A 141 -19.52 28.49 13.96
N SER A 142 -20.80 28.88 14.06
CA SER A 142 -21.87 28.04 14.58
C SER A 142 -22.13 26.81 13.72
N GLY A 143 -21.94 26.87 12.40
CA GLY A 143 -22.17 25.72 11.51
C GLY A 143 -21.23 24.54 11.78
N LEU A 144 -20.08 24.77 12.40
CA LEU A 144 -19.01 23.79 12.60
C LEU A 144 -18.92 23.24 14.04
N SER A 145 -19.87 23.57 14.92
CA SER A 145 -19.81 23.07 16.30
C SER A 145 -20.13 21.57 16.39
N PRO A 146 -19.46 20.82 17.28
CA PRO A 146 -19.78 19.41 17.53
C PRO A 146 -21.25 19.20 17.95
N GLU A 147 -21.86 20.14 18.68
CA GLU A 147 -23.26 20.01 19.11
C GLU A 147 -24.26 20.04 17.94
N ILE A 148 -23.97 20.79 16.87
CA ILE A 148 -24.84 20.85 15.68
C ILE A 148 -24.71 19.57 14.84
N PHE A 149 -23.52 18.96 14.82
CA PHE A 149 -23.31 17.62 14.25
C PHE A 149 -24.08 16.53 15.00
N MET A 150 -24.07 16.55 16.33
CA MET A 150 -24.73 15.54 17.15
C MET A 150 -26.27 15.68 17.18
N SER A 151 -26.78 16.90 17.03
CA SER A 151 -28.22 17.18 16.98
C SER A 151 -28.84 16.98 15.59
N GLY A 152 -28.05 16.63 14.56
CA GLY A 152 -28.53 16.51 13.18
C GLY A 152 -28.95 17.83 12.54
N GLY A 153 -28.67 18.97 13.19
CA GLY A 153 -28.99 20.32 12.72
C GLY A 153 -28.02 20.88 11.68
N VAL A 154 -27.09 20.05 11.18
CA VAL A 154 -26.10 20.45 10.18
C VAL A 154 -26.80 20.86 8.89
N SER A 155 -26.54 22.07 8.40
CA SER A 155 -27.09 22.50 7.11
C SER A 155 -26.65 21.54 6.00
N GLY A 156 -27.57 21.20 5.08
CA GLY A 156 -27.25 20.34 3.93
C GLY A 156 -26.07 20.84 3.09
N GLY A 157 -25.84 22.17 3.08
CA GLY A 157 -24.68 22.80 2.44
C GLY A 157 -23.35 22.41 3.08
N LEU A 158 -23.27 22.31 4.42
CA LEU A 158 -22.05 21.89 5.10
C LEU A 158 -21.76 20.40 4.92
N ILE A 159 -22.80 19.56 4.90
CA ILE A 159 -22.68 18.12 4.61
C ILE A 159 -22.13 17.92 3.19
N ALA A 160 -22.74 18.59 2.20
CA ALA A 160 -22.28 18.52 0.81
C ALA A 160 -20.84 19.00 0.66
N PHE A 161 -20.48 20.10 1.34
CA PHE A 161 -19.11 20.62 1.36
C PHE A 161 -18.12 19.60 1.94
N GLY A 162 -18.43 19.00 3.09
CA GLY A 162 -17.59 17.97 3.71
C GLY A 162 -17.36 16.76 2.81
N ILE A 163 -18.41 16.28 2.12
CA ILE A 163 -18.31 15.18 1.16
C ILE A 163 -17.37 15.54 0.00
N ILE A 164 -17.52 16.73 -0.59
CA ILE A 164 -16.68 17.19 -1.70
C ILE A 164 -15.21 17.25 -1.27
N VAL A 165 -14.92 17.82 -0.10
CA VAL A 165 -13.56 17.91 0.45
C VAL A 165 -12.97 16.51 0.67
N TYR A 166 -13.75 15.59 1.24
CA TYR A 166 -13.30 14.22 1.47
C TYR A 166 -12.99 13.48 0.17
N ILE A 167 -13.85 13.59 -0.84
CA ILE A 167 -13.61 13.02 -2.18
C ILE A 167 -12.36 13.63 -2.80
N ALA A 168 -12.18 14.95 -2.69
CA ALA A 168 -10.99 15.63 -3.22
C ALA A 168 -9.69 15.12 -2.58
N ILE A 169 -9.70 14.85 -1.27
CA ILE A 169 -8.55 14.26 -0.56
C ILE A 169 -8.25 12.86 -1.10
N ILE A 170 -9.26 12.00 -1.27
CA ILE A 170 -9.08 10.66 -1.83
C ILE A 170 -8.49 10.73 -3.24
N VAL A 171 -9.07 11.57 -4.10
CA VAL A 171 -8.60 11.75 -5.48
C VAL A 171 -7.17 12.29 -5.50
N PHE A 172 -6.82 13.22 -4.60
CA PHE A 172 -5.47 13.74 -4.46
C PHE A 172 -4.46 12.65 -4.10
N PHE A 173 -4.77 11.78 -3.14
CA PHE A 173 -3.85 10.68 -2.77
C PHE A 173 -3.75 9.64 -3.88
N LEU A 174 -4.85 9.27 -4.53
CA LEU A 174 -4.82 8.38 -5.70
C LEU A 174 -3.95 8.96 -6.81
N TRP A 175 -4.07 10.26 -7.05
CA TRP A 175 -3.22 10.98 -7.99
C TRP A 175 -1.76 10.99 -7.54
N LEU A 176 -1.45 11.39 -6.31
CA LEU A 176 -0.09 11.47 -5.79
C LEU A 176 0.61 10.11 -5.84
N PHE A 177 -0.02 9.05 -5.35
CA PHE A 177 0.56 7.69 -5.42
C PHE A 177 0.63 7.16 -6.84
N GLY A 178 -0.34 7.49 -7.70
CA GLY A 178 -0.26 7.18 -9.13
C GLY A 178 0.96 7.83 -9.80
N ARG A 179 1.25 9.09 -9.46
CA ARG A 179 2.40 9.84 -10.00
C ARG A 179 3.74 9.29 -9.54
N LEU A 180 3.78 8.71 -8.34
CA LEU A 180 4.99 8.17 -7.73
C LEU A 180 5.14 6.66 -7.90
N GLY A 181 4.09 5.95 -8.32
CA GLY A 181 4.01 4.49 -8.34
C GLY A 181 5.11 3.80 -9.14
N VAL A 182 5.63 4.43 -10.20
CA VAL A 182 6.69 3.84 -11.03
C VAL A 182 8.12 4.11 -10.54
N ALA A 183 8.30 4.78 -9.39
CA ALA A 183 9.63 5.09 -8.86
C ALA A 183 10.43 3.82 -8.52
N GLY A 184 9.78 2.84 -7.89
CA GLY A 184 10.37 1.54 -7.59
C GLY A 184 10.81 0.76 -8.85
N PRO A 185 9.90 0.52 -9.82
CA PRO A 185 10.25 -0.06 -11.11
C PRO A 185 11.40 0.65 -11.84
N TRP A 186 11.43 1.99 -11.82
CA TRP A 186 12.52 2.77 -12.40
C TRP A 186 13.86 2.54 -11.69
N MET A 187 13.88 2.50 -10.36
CA MET A 187 15.09 2.17 -9.58
C MET A 187 15.63 0.79 -9.92
N ALA A 188 14.72 -0.18 -10.03
CA ALA A 188 15.03 -1.56 -10.38
C ALA A 188 15.62 -1.69 -11.78
N ALA A 189 15.00 -1.02 -12.76
CA ALA A 189 15.45 -1.01 -14.15
C ALA A 189 16.85 -0.40 -14.28
N GLN A 190 17.13 0.71 -13.59
CA GLN A 190 18.41 1.42 -13.71
C GLN A 190 19.47 1.02 -12.67
N ARG A 191 19.17 0.06 -11.78
CA ARG A 191 20.02 -0.32 -10.64
C ARG A 191 20.45 0.89 -9.78
N ARG A 192 19.54 1.84 -9.57
CA ARG A 192 19.81 3.08 -8.82
C ARG A 192 19.35 2.95 -7.37
N SER A 193 20.21 3.33 -6.43
CA SER A 193 19.88 3.33 -5.00
C SER A 193 19.39 4.69 -4.48
N ASN A 194 19.44 5.76 -5.29
CA ASN A 194 18.96 7.08 -4.89
C ASN A 194 17.43 7.19 -5.12
N PRO A 195 16.61 7.21 -4.04
CA PRO A 195 15.16 7.23 -4.15
C PRO A 195 14.60 8.58 -4.61
N PHE A 196 15.24 9.71 -4.29
CA PHE A 196 14.74 11.04 -4.69
C PHE A 196 14.86 11.26 -6.20
N ALA A 197 15.94 10.76 -6.80
CA ALA A 197 16.08 10.73 -8.25
C ALA A 197 14.96 9.90 -8.90
N ALA A 198 14.60 8.77 -8.28
CA ALA A 198 13.52 7.91 -8.76
C ALA A 198 12.13 8.55 -8.62
N LEU A 199 11.85 9.25 -7.51
CA LEU A 199 10.61 10.02 -7.35
C LEU A 199 10.51 11.11 -8.42
N GLY A 200 11.60 11.84 -8.68
CA GLY A 200 11.67 12.84 -9.74
C GLY A 200 11.47 12.26 -11.15
N ALA A 201 12.08 11.09 -11.43
CA ALA A 201 11.91 10.39 -12.69
C ALA A 201 10.46 9.88 -12.86
N SER A 202 9.89 9.29 -11.81
CA SER A 202 8.50 8.82 -11.76
C SER A 202 7.52 9.96 -12.06
N TRP A 203 7.74 11.13 -11.47
CA TRP A 203 6.96 12.33 -11.73
C TRP A 203 7.03 12.78 -13.19
N LYS A 204 8.21 12.72 -13.82
CA LYS A 204 8.37 13.10 -15.23
C LYS A 204 7.71 12.07 -16.15
N LEU A 205 7.94 10.78 -15.92
CA LEU A 205 7.43 9.68 -16.74
C LEU A 205 5.90 9.61 -16.75
N THR A 206 5.26 9.81 -15.60
CA THR A 206 3.81 9.68 -15.47
C THR A 206 3.03 10.93 -15.93
N SER A 207 3.71 12.00 -16.38
CA SER A 207 3.09 13.32 -16.63
C SER A 207 2.06 13.29 -17.76
N ALA A 208 2.36 12.59 -18.84
CA ALA A 208 1.49 12.49 -20.00
C ALA A 208 0.24 11.62 -19.78
N SER A 209 0.28 10.71 -18.80
CA SER A 209 -0.76 9.69 -18.57
C SER A 209 -1.33 9.70 -17.15
N GLN A 210 -1.15 10.80 -16.40
CA GLN A 210 -1.48 10.88 -14.96
C GLN A 210 -2.91 10.43 -14.63
N TRP A 211 -3.92 10.91 -15.36
CA TRP A 211 -5.32 10.58 -15.10
C TRP A 211 -5.69 9.16 -15.56
N THR A 212 -5.04 8.67 -16.61
CA THR A 212 -5.18 7.27 -17.04
C THR A 212 -4.61 6.32 -15.99
N ILE A 213 -3.48 6.67 -15.36
CA ILE A 213 -2.89 5.90 -14.25
C ILE A 213 -3.82 5.91 -13.04
N VAL A 214 -4.40 7.07 -12.69
CA VAL A 214 -5.38 7.18 -11.60
C VAL A 214 -6.60 6.30 -11.88
N GLY A 215 -7.18 6.39 -13.08
CA GLY A 215 -8.33 5.56 -13.46
C GLY A 215 -8.01 4.07 -13.42
N PHE A 216 -6.84 3.67 -13.92
CA PHE A 216 -6.38 2.29 -13.86
C PHE A 216 -6.21 1.78 -12.41
N ASN A 217 -5.50 2.53 -11.56
CA ASN A 217 -5.32 2.18 -10.15
C ASN A 217 -6.64 2.13 -9.39
N LEU A 218 -7.60 3.01 -9.71
CA LEU A 218 -8.94 2.99 -9.15
C LEU A 218 -9.67 1.69 -9.49
N ILE A 219 -9.60 1.24 -10.75
CA ILE A 219 -10.20 -0.04 -11.14
C ILE A 219 -9.51 -1.21 -10.41
N ILE A 220 -8.17 -1.23 -10.35
CA ILE A 220 -7.43 -2.27 -9.59
C ILE A 220 -7.82 -2.28 -8.12
N MET A 221 -8.00 -1.11 -7.50
CA MET A 221 -8.46 -0.97 -6.13
C MET A 221 -9.88 -1.53 -5.95
N ILE A 222 -10.81 -1.19 -6.84
CA ILE A 222 -12.18 -1.73 -6.81
C ILE A 222 -12.17 -3.25 -6.97
N LEU A 223 -11.40 -3.78 -7.93
CA LEU A 223 -11.28 -5.23 -8.15
C LEU A 223 -10.68 -5.93 -6.93
N SER A 224 -9.65 -5.35 -6.32
CA SER A 224 -9.03 -5.87 -5.10
C SER A 224 -9.99 -5.85 -3.91
N PHE A 225 -10.81 -4.79 -3.79
CA PHE A 225 -11.85 -4.69 -2.78
C PHE A 225 -12.95 -5.73 -2.98
N VAL A 226 -13.45 -5.90 -4.20
CA VAL A 226 -14.44 -6.94 -4.54
C VAL A 226 -13.86 -8.33 -4.27
N PHE A 227 -12.61 -8.58 -4.67
CA PHE A 227 -11.90 -9.82 -4.36
C PHE A 227 -11.83 -10.07 -2.85
N LEU A 228 -11.43 -9.08 -2.05
CA LEU A 228 -11.38 -9.19 -0.59
C LEU A 228 -12.77 -9.46 -0.01
N MET A 229 -13.81 -8.78 -0.48
CA MET A 229 -15.18 -8.99 -0.03
C MET A 229 -15.62 -10.44 -0.30
N VAL A 230 -15.45 -10.92 -1.54
CA VAL A 230 -15.81 -12.29 -1.94
C VAL A 230 -14.98 -13.32 -1.19
N ALA A 231 -13.67 -13.13 -1.09
CA ALA A 231 -12.78 -14.01 -0.34
C ALA A 231 -13.19 -14.10 1.13
N ASN A 232 -13.46 -12.96 1.79
CA ASN A 232 -13.93 -12.95 3.18
C ASN A 232 -15.31 -13.59 3.34
N MET A 233 -16.22 -13.46 2.37
CA MET A 233 -17.52 -14.14 2.41
C MET A 233 -17.37 -15.66 2.31
N ILE A 234 -16.55 -16.14 1.38
CA ILE A 234 -16.29 -17.58 1.18
C ILE A 234 -15.58 -18.14 2.40
N PHE A 235 -14.46 -17.53 2.80
CA PHE A 235 -13.61 -18.04 3.87
C PHE A 235 -14.19 -17.81 5.26
N GLY A 236 -14.91 -16.70 5.46
CA GLY A 236 -15.71 -16.46 6.67
C GLY A 236 -16.87 -17.44 6.80
N GLY A 237 -17.53 -17.79 5.69
CA GLY A 237 -18.55 -18.84 5.65
C GLY A 237 -18.00 -20.22 5.99
N ILE A 238 -16.83 -20.58 5.44
CA ILE A 238 -16.14 -21.85 5.74
C ILE A 238 -15.69 -21.90 7.20
N ALA A 239 -15.12 -20.82 7.73
CA ALA A 239 -14.65 -20.76 9.12
C ALA A 239 -15.81 -20.72 10.13
N GLY A 240 -16.96 -20.15 9.75
CA GLY A 240 -18.21 -20.21 10.51
C GLY A 240 -18.84 -21.61 10.51
N ALA A 241 -18.85 -22.29 9.36
CA ALA A 241 -19.35 -23.66 9.22
C ALA A 241 -18.45 -24.71 9.90
N ALA A 242 -17.14 -24.44 10.01
CA ALA A 242 -16.17 -25.30 10.69
C ALA A 242 -16.12 -25.14 12.23
N GLY A 243 -17.12 -24.50 12.84
CA GLY A 243 -17.28 -24.47 14.30
C GLY A 243 -16.38 -23.48 15.05
N GLY A 244 -16.19 -22.27 14.54
CA GLY A 244 -15.71 -21.14 15.37
C GLY A 244 -14.20 -20.87 15.31
N VAL A 245 -13.52 -21.19 14.22
CA VAL A 245 -12.08 -20.92 14.05
C VAL A 245 -11.76 -19.41 14.13
N VAL A 246 -12.70 -18.54 13.73
CA VAL A 246 -12.54 -17.08 13.84
C VAL A 246 -12.64 -16.59 15.31
N GLY A 247 -13.44 -17.26 16.15
CA GLY A 247 -13.52 -16.95 17.59
C GLY A 247 -12.26 -17.35 18.37
N ALA A 248 -11.55 -18.39 17.89
CA ALA A 248 -10.31 -18.86 18.50
C ALA A 248 -9.10 -17.96 18.18
N MET A 249 -9.13 -17.18 17.09
CA MET A 249 -8.05 -16.26 16.70
C MET A 249 -7.85 -15.10 17.68
N GLY A 250 -8.87 -14.77 18.49
CA GLY A 250 -8.79 -13.75 19.54
C GLY A 250 -8.33 -14.29 20.90
N SER A 251 -8.15 -15.60 21.05
CA SER A 251 -7.78 -16.20 22.33
C SER A 251 -6.26 -16.43 22.41
N PRO A 252 -5.57 -15.99 23.49
CA PRO A 252 -4.14 -16.23 23.71
C PRO A 252 -3.71 -17.71 23.85
N GLY A 253 -4.57 -18.68 23.54
CA GLY A 253 -4.34 -20.12 23.67
C GLY A 253 -4.75 -20.93 22.43
N ALA A 254 -4.91 -20.28 21.28
CA ALA A 254 -5.24 -20.96 20.02
C ALA A 254 -4.15 -22.00 19.68
N GLY A 255 -4.52 -23.28 19.65
CA GLY A 255 -3.58 -24.37 19.36
C GLY A 255 -2.89 -24.22 18.00
N ALA A 256 -1.79 -24.96 17.79
CA ALA A 256 -1.00 -24.90 16.56
C ALA A 256 -1.83 -25.07 15.27
N GLY A 257 -2.93 -25.85 15.31
CA GLY A 257 -3.85 -26.02 14.18
C GLY A 257 -4.63 -24.77 13.79
N THR A 258 -5.00 -23.92 14.76
CA THR A 258 -5.72 -22.67 14.53
C THR A 258 -4.79 -21.61 13.93
N ILE A 259 -3.54 -21.57 14.39
CA ILE A 259 -2.49 -20.70 13.85
C ILE A 259 -2.13 -21.13 12.42
N LEU A 260 -1.96 -22.44 12.18
CA LEU A 260 -1.65 -22.97 10.85
C LEU A 260 -2.79 -22.66 9.85
N PHE A 261 -4.04 -22.81 10.28
CA PHE A 261 -5.21 -22.43 9.47
C PHE A 261 -5.20 -20.92 9.18
N ALA A 262 -5.04 -20.07 10.18
CA ALA A 262 -4.97 -18.62 9.98
C ALA A 262 -3.83 -18.19 9.03
N VAL A 263 -2.67 -18.85 9.11
CA VAL A 263 -1.52 -18.60 8.23
C VAL A 263 -1.83 -19.03 6.79
N VAL A 264 -2.37 -20.24 6.57
CA VAL A 264 -2.68 -20.74 5.23
C VAL A 264 -3.77 -19.88 4.55
N PHE A 265 -4.84 -19.54 5.28
CA PHE A 265 -5.90 -18.69 4.73
C PHE A 265 -5.43 -17.24 4.53
N GLY A 266 -4.63 -16.71 5.45
CA GLY A 266 -3.98 -15.41 5.27
C GLY A 266 -3.12 -15.40 4.01
N LEU A 267 -2.28 -16.42 3.79
CA LEU A 267 -1.47 -16.51 2.58
C LEU A 267 -2.35 -16.61 1.32
N LEU A 268 -3.41 -17.43 1.32
CA LEU A 268 -4.29 -17.57 0.15
C LEU A 268 -5.02 -16.28 -0.24
N ILE A 269 -5.35 -15.41 0.72
CA ILE A 269 -6.03 -14.13 0.46
C ILE A 269 -5.02 -13.01 0.15
N TYR A 270 -3.96 -12.90 0.95
CA TYR A 270 -3.03 -11.77 0.87
C TYR A 270 -1.98 -11.94 -0.23
N VAL A 271 -1.54 -13.17 -0.54
CA VAL A 271 -0.54 -13.39 -1.59
C VAL A 271 -1.01 -12.88 -2.95
N PRO A 272 -2.21 -13.22 -3.45
CA PRO A 272 -2.70 -12.68 -4.73
C PRO A 272 -2.70 -11.15 -4.80
N LEU A 273 -3.09 -10.49 -3.70
CA LEU A 273 -3.09 -9.02 -3.60
C LEU A 273 -1.69 -8.44 -3.62
N VAL A 274 -0.75 -9.04 -2.89
CA VAL A 274 0.65 -8.63 -2.89
C VAL A 274 1.24 -8.80 -4.30
N LEU A 275 0.97 -9.93 -4.95
CA LEU A 275 1.40 -10.18 -6.32
C LEU A 275 0.85 -9.13 -7.30
N LEU A 276 -0.44 -8.79 -7.19
CA LEU A 276 -1.06 -7.76 -8.01
C LEU A 276 -0.47 -6.37 -7.73
N SER A 277 -0.24 -6.05 -6.45
CA SER A 277 0.31 -4.76 -6.01
C SER A 277 1.73 -4.51 -6.52
N VAL A 278 2.53 -5.56 -6.69
CA VAL A 278 3.89 -5.47 -7.24
C VAL A 278 3.88 -5.50 -8.77
N SER A 279 2.96 -6.22 -9.40
CA SER A 279 2.86 -6.28 -10.87
C SER A 279 2.35 -4.98 -11.49
N THR A 280 1.40 -4.31 -10.82
CA THR A 280 0.72 -3.11 -11.32
C THR A 280 1.70 -1.95 -11.62
N PRO A 281 2.62 -1.56 -10.71
CA PRO A 281 3.63 -0.55 -10.99
C PRO A 281 4.58 -0.91 -12.14
N ALA A 282 4.97 -2.18 -12.27
CA ALA A 282 5.87 -2.65 -13.32
C ALA A 282 5.22 -2.55 -14.70
N ALA A 283 3.94 -2.90 -14.79
CA ALA A 283 3.15 -2.76 -16.01
C ALA A 283 2.98 -1.29 -16.43
N ILE A 284 2.62 -0.42 -15.48
CA ILE A 284 2.53 1.03 -15.76
C ILE A 284 3.88 1.54 -16.28
N TYR A 285 4.99 1.13 -15.66
CA TYR A 285 6.33 1.51 -16.09
C TYR A 285 6.63 1.07 -17.53
N ARG A 286 6.36 -0.19 -17.89
CA ARG A 286 6.55 -0.69 -19.27
C ARG A 286 5.71 0.07 -20.29
N CYS A 287 4.45 0.37 -19.97
CA CYS A 287 3.57 1.10 -20.87
C CYS A 287 4.02 2.54 -21.15
N ILE A 288 4.61 3.23 -20.17
CA ILE A 288 4.96 4.66 -20.31
C ILE A 288 6.43 4.89 -20.68
N ASN A 289 7.29 3.91 -20.45
CA ASN A 289 8.71 4.00 -20.74
C ASN A 289 8.97 3.59 -22.20
N THR A 290 9.08 4.58 -23.07
CA THR A 290 9.29 4.41 -24.51
C THR A 290 10.74 4.09 -24.90
N ASP A 291 11.67 4.10 -23.93
CA ASP A 291 13.10 3.85 -24.17
C ASP A 291 13.47 2.36 -24.10
N SER A 292 12.50 1.45 -23.92
CA SER A 292 12.74 0.03 -24.14
C SER A 292 12.79 -0.24 -25.63
N ASN A 293 14.01 -0.33 -26.17
CA ASN A 293 14.27 -1.04 -27.41
C ASN A 293 13.41 -2.32 -27.47
N ALA A 294 12.87 -2.54 -28.65
CA ALA A 294 11.82 -3.47 -28.99
C ALA A 294 12.16 -4.97 -28.89
N GLU A 295 12.99 -5.40 -27.92
CA GLU A 295 13.48 -6.78 -27.84
C GLU A 295 13.60 -7.24 -26.37
N VAL A 296 12.48 -7.64 -25.75
CA VAL A 296 12.52 -8.51 -24.54
C VAL A 296 11.65 -9.76 -24.73
N PHE A 297 11.03 -9.94 -25.91
CA PHE A 297 10.31 -11.16 -26.26
C PHE A 297 10.53 -11.50 -27.75
N THR A 298 11.72 -12.02 -28.04
CA THR A 298 11.96 -13.01 -29.11
C THR A 298 12.86 -14.09 -28.52
#